data_AF-A0A6P2B2L2-F1
#
_entry.id   AF-A0A6P2B2L2-F1
#
_cell.length_a   1.000
_cell.length_b   1.000
_cell.length_c   1.000
_cell.angle_alpha   90.00
_cell.angle_beta   90.00
_cell.angle_gamma   90.00
#
_symmetry.space_group_name_H-M   'P 1'
#
loop_
_entity.id
_entity.type
_entity.pdbx_description
1 polymer ?
#
loop_
_entity_poly.entity_id
_entity_poly.type
_entity_poly.pdbx_seq_one_letter_code
_entity_poly.pdbx_strand_id
1 'polypeptide(L)' 'MNINALFEQMERLAPEQLEALQAFINGRPYKREGRPPTPAERDEVLRAIVNALKDAPEPDENTGLERLRQAGLLDD' A
#
# COMPACT_ATOMS: atom_id res chain seq x y z
N MET A 1 -3.22 -13.41 -8.74
CA MET A 1 -3.11 -12.05 -8.18
C MET A 1 -2.40 -11.19 -9.22
N ASN A 2 -3.06 -10.18 -9.76
CA ASN A 2 -2.54 -9.35 -10.86
C ASN A 2 -1.91 -8.07 -10.30
N ILE A 3 -0.86 -7.53 -10.92
CA ILE A 3 -0.14 -6.36 -10.39
C ILE A 3 -1.04 -5.11 -10.36
N ASN A 4 -1.95 -4.99 -11.32
CA ASN A 4 -2.95 -3.91 -11.36
C ASN A 4 -3.94 -3.99 -10.19
N ALA A 5 -4.41 -5.19 -9.85
CA ALA A 5 -5.28 -5.40 -8.68
C ALA A 5 -4.55 -5.12 -7.35
N LEU A 6 -3.22 -5.16 -7.37
CA LEU A 6 -2.37 -4.79 -6.23
C LEU A 6 -2.26 -3.26 -6.12
N PHE A 7 -2.15 -2.55 -7.25
CA PHE A 7 -2.19 -1.08 -7.29
C PHE A 7 -3.54 -0.51 -6.82
N GLU A 8 -4.65 -1.05 -7.31
CA GLU A 8 -6.00 -0.62 -6.87
C GLU A 8 -6.22 -0.83 -5.37
N GLN A 9 -5.65 -1.89 -4.80
CA GLN A 9 -5.68 -2.14 -3.35
C GLN A 9 -4.76 -1.19 -2.57
N MET A 10 -3.64 -0.78 -3.15
CA MET A 10 -2.77 0.24 -2.53
C MET A 10 -3.39 1.64 -2.56
N GLU A 11 -4.22 1.99 -3.55
CA GLU A 11 -5.00 3.24 -3.53
C GLU A 11 -6.04 3.30 -2.41
N ARG A 12 -6.46 2.13 -1.91
CA ARG A 12 -7.41 2.00 -0.80
C ARG A 12 -6.73 2.05 0.57
N LEU A 13 -5.39 1.98 0.61
CA LEU A 13 -4.65 2.13 1.86
C LEU A 13 -4.68 3.59 2.32
N ALA A 14 -4.97 3.77 3.60
CA ALA A 14 -4.78 5.08 4.23
C ALA A 14 -3.30 5.51 4.11
N PRO A 15 -3.02 6.83 3.99
CA PRO A 15 -1.64 7.34 3.89
C PRO A 15 -0.74 6.83 5.01
N GLU A 16 -1.26 6.76 6.24
CA GLU A 16 -0.56 6.24 7.42
C GLU A 16 -0.12 4.79 7.27
N GLN A 17 -0.93 3.96 6.59
CA GLN A 17 -0.59 2.56 6.32
C GLN A 17 0.43 2.42 5.19
N LEU A 18 0.37 3.29 4.17
CA LEU A 18 1.40 3.37 3.14
C LEU A 18 2.75 3.81 3.72
N GLU A 19 2.75 4.80 4.61
CA GLU A 19 3.95 5.26 5.33
C GLU A 19 4.53 4.17 6.23
N ALA A 20 3.69 3.46 6.98
CA ALA A 20 4.13 2.33 7.81
C ALA A 20 4.74 1.20 6.97
N LEU A 21 4.12 0.87 5.84
CA LEU A 21 4.59 -0.15 4.91
C LEU A 21 5.93 0.25 4.27
N GLN A 22 6.06 1.52 3.87
CA GLN A 22 7.29 2.06 3.30
C GLN A 22 8.42 2.08 4.33
N ALA A 23 8.14 2.49 5.58
CA ALA A 23 9.11 2.45 6.67
C ALA A 23 9.58 1.02 6.97
N PHE A 24 8.65 0.06 6.98
CA PHE A 24 8.96 -1.35 7.15
C PHE A 24 9.89 -1.90 6.06
N ILE A 25 9.57 -1.64 4.79
CA ILE A 25 10.38 -2.09 3.64
C ILE A 25 11.76 -1.42 3.63
N ASN A 26 11.84 -0.12 3.92
CA ASN A 26 13.11 0.61 3.97
C ASN A 26 13.98 0.20 5.17
N GLY A 27 13.37 -0.31 6.24
CA GLY A 27 14.07 -0.83 7.42
C GLY A 27 14.75 -2.18 7.22
N ARG A 28 14.62 -2.82 6.05
CA ARG A 28 15.11 -4.18 5.83
C ARG A 28 16.62 -4.27 5.60
N PRO A 29 17.27 -5.36 6.05
CA PRO A 29 18.72 -5.56 5.89
C PRO A 29 19.14 -5.44 4.43
N TYR A 30 18.44 -6.11 3.52
CA TYR A 30 18.77 -6.08 2.09
C TYR A 30 18.77 -4.69 1.46
N LYS A 31 17.95 -3.75 1.96
CA LYS A 31 17.97 -2.34 1.52
C LYS A 31 19.19 -1.60 2.03
N ARG A 32 19.57 -1.81 3.30
CA ARG A 32 20.75 -1.20 3.91
C ARG A 32 22.06 -1.74 3.34
N GLU A 33 22.07 -3.04 3.05
CA GLU A 33 23.23 -3.77 2.50
C GLU A 33 23.36 -3.62 0.98
N GLY A 34 22.40 -2.96 0.30
CA GLY A 34 22.43 -2.75 -1.15
C GLY A 34 22.34 -4.04 -1.97
N ARG A 35 21.75 -5.10 -1.41
CA ARG A 35 21.66 -6.43 -2.04
C ARG A 35 20.20 -6.78 -2.41
N PRO A 36 19.98 -7.71 -3.34
CA PRO A 36 18.65 -8.24 -3.57
C PRO A 36 18.12 -8.97 -2.32
N PRO A 37 16.80 -8.90 -2.05
CA PRO A 37 16.17 -9.67 -0.99
C PRO A 37 16.24 -11.16 -1.31
N THR A 38 16.46 -11.98 -0.28
CA THR A 38 16.31 -13.44 -0.36
C THR A 38 14.83 -13.83 -0.54
N PRO A 39 14.54 -15.07 -0.95
CA PRO A 39 13.16 -15.57 -1.02
C PRO A 39 12.40 -15.41 0.30
N ALA A 40 13.03 -15.76 1.42
CA ALA A 40 12.42 -15.61 2.75
C ALA A 40 12.10 -14.15 3.10
N GLU A 41 13.02 -13.22 2.80
CA GLU A 41 12.78 -11.78 3.03
C GLU A 41 11.65 -11.24 2.13
N ARG A 42 11.52 -11.74 0.89
CA ARG A 42 10.39 -11.40 0.00
C ARG A 42 9.07 -11.88 0.57
N ASP A 43 8.99 -13.13 1.00
CA ASP A 43 7.79 -13.71 1.61
C ASP A 43 7.35 -12.93 2.86
N GLU A 44 8.31 -12.51 3.68
CA GLU A 44 8.01 -11.72 4.88
C GLU A 44 7.48 -10.32 4.53
N VAL A 45 8.03 -9.68 3.49
CA VAL A 45 7.50 -8.41 2.97
C VAL A 45 6.10 -8.58 2.39
N LEU A 46 5.86 -9.63 1.60
CA LEU A 46 4.54 -9.91 1.03
C LEU A 46 3.50 -10.15 2.12
N ARG A 47 3.85 -10.88 3.19
CA ARG A 47 2.96 -11.06 4.36
C ARG A 47 2.63 -9.73 5.05
N ALA A 48 3.62 -8.86 5.23
CA ALA A 48 3.39 -7.55 5.84
C ALA A 48 2.45 -6.69 4.98
N ILE A 49 2.61 -6.69 3.66
CA ILE A 49 1.71 -6.00 2.72
C ILE A 49 0.28 -6.54 2.82
N VAL A 50 0.13 -7.87 2.79
CA VAL A 50 -1.19 -8.51 2.88
C VAL A 50 -1.87 -8.23 4.23
N ASN A 51 -1.12 -8.22 5.33
CA ASN A 51 -1.68 -7.88 6.64
C ASN A 51 -2.10 -6.41 6.71
N ALA A 52 -1.28 -5.48 6.21
CA ALA A 52 -1.65 -4.07 6.15
C ALA A 52 -2.95 -3.86 5.33
N LEU A 53 -3.08 -4.56 4.20
CA LEU A 53 -4.30 -4.52 3.38
C LEU A 53 -5.55 -5.12 4.05
N LYS A 54 -5.39 -6.05 5.00
CA LYS A 54 -6.51 -6.65 5.76
C LYS A 54 -6.98 -5.78 6.92
N ASP A 55 -6.05 -5.09 7.57
CA ASP A 55 -6.32 -4.14 8.66
C ASP A 55 -6.69 -2.74 8.14
N ALA A 56 -6.60 -2.50 6.84
CA ALA A 56 -7.14 -1.29 6.23
C ALA A 56 -8.66 -1.29 6.42
N PRO A 57 -9.26 -0.23 7.01
CA PRO A 57 -10.71 -0.07 6.95
C PRO A 57 -11.11 -0.15 5.48
N GLU A 58 -12.19 -0.87 5.18
CA GLU A 58 -12.73 -0.91 3.81
C GLU A 58 -12.79 0.54 3.31
N PRO A 59 -12.28 0.82 2.09
CA PRO A 59 -12.37 2.16 1.55
C PRO A 59 -13.84 2.52 1.55
N ASP A 60 -14.22 3.46 2.40
CA ASP A 60 -15.55 4.03 2.37
C ASP A 60 -15.63 4.70 1.00
N GLU A 61 -16.24 3.99 0.03
CA GLU A 61 -16.27 4.36 -1.39
C GLU A 61 -16.84 5.78 -1.59
N ASN A 62 -17.51 6.32 -0.57
CA ASN A 62 -17.96 7.70 -0.54
C ASN A 62 -16.86 8.73 -0.27
N THR A 63 -15.85 8.49 0.57
CA THR A 63 -15.01 9.62 1.04
C THR A 63 -13.91 10.03 0.04
N GLY A 64 -13.35 9.09 -0.72
CA GLY A 64 -12.28 9.40 -1.68
C GLY A 64 -12.78 10.14 -2.92
N LEU A 65 -13.83 9.59 -3.54
CA LEU A 65 -14.49 10.18 -4.72
C LEU A 65 -15.19 11.50 -4.39
N GLU A 66 -15.84 11.61 -3.22
CA GLU A 66 -16.45 12.89 -2.84
C GLU A 66 -15.42 13.99 -2.59
N ARG A 67 -14.25 13.69 -2.02
CA ARG A 67 -13.19 14.70 -1.86
C ARG A 67 -12.65 15.20 -3.19
N LEU A 68 -12.51 14.32 -4.18
CA LEU A 68 -12.06 14.71 -5.53
C LEU A 68 -13.13 15.52 -6.28
N ARG A 69 -14.42 15.18 -6.11
CA ARG A 69 -15.56 15.95 -6.62
C ARG A 69 -15.65 17.33 -5.96
N GLN A 70 -15.51 17.41 -4.64
CA GLN A 70 -15.50 18.66 -3.89
C GLN A 70 -14.29 19.55 -4.22
N ALA A 71 -13.16 18.94 -4.59
CA ALA A 71 -11.98 19.65 -5.06
C ALA A 71 -12.10 20.16 -6.52
N GLY A 72 -13.21 19.86 -7.21
CA GLY A 72 -13.43 20.27 -8.61
C GLY A 72 -12.49 19.61 -9.61
N LEU A 73 -11.96 18.43 -9.28
CA LEU A 73 -11.00 17.68 -10.11
C LEU A 73 -11.66 16.56 -10.93
N LEU A 74 -12.97 16.38 -10.75
CA LEU A 74 -13.82 15.50 -11.54
C LEU A 74 -14.97 16.34 -12.09
N ASP A 75 -14.85 16.77 -13.34
CA ASP A 75 -15.97 17.25 -14.15
C ASP A 75 -16.53 16.05 -14.94
N ASP A 76 -17.86 15.96 -14.99
CA ASP A 76 -18.66 14.91 -15.67
C ASP A 76 -18.41 14.85 -17.19
#